data_AF-A0A6I4M680-F1
#
_entry.id   AF-A0A6I4M680-F1
#
_cell.length_a   1.000
_cell.length_b   1.000
_cell.length_c   1.000
_cell.angle_alpha   90.00
_cell.angle_beta   90.00
_cell.angle_gamma   90.00
#
_symmetry.space_group_name_H-M   'P 1'
#
loop_
_entity.id
_entity.type
_entity.pdbx_description
1 polymer ?
#
loop_
_entity_poly.entity_id
_entity_poly.type
_entity_poly.pdbx_seq_one_letter_code
_entity_poly.pdbx_strand_id
1 'polypeptide(L)'
;MDRKRRTAAAGQAWQIYSETLQPDVPGFWERFRAVPRMLKSVLRGQYKGMSFGTLGLLALGLVYIISPIDAIPDVIPIAGIADDTGLALWLAAVLVRSAGDFVMWERSGRPTVIVGEPID
;
A
#
# COMPACT_ATOMS: atom_id res chain seq x y z
N MET A 1 -18.54 51.32 -21.41
CA MET A 1 -17.68 50.51 -22.29
C MET A 1 -16.34 50.33 -21.56
N ASP A 2 -16.13 49.38 -20.66
CA ASP A 2 -16.20 47.91 -20.73
C ASP A 2 -14.85 47.26 -21.09
N ARG A 3 -14.56 46.15 -20.38
CA ARG A 3 -13.52 45.13 -20.58
C ARG A 3 -12.13 45.35 -19.95
N LYS A 4 -11.91 44.70 -18.80
CA LYS A 4 -10.90 43.60 -18.61
C LYS A 4 -10.93 43.00 -17.20
N ARG A 5 -12.06 42.38 -16.85
CA ARG A 5 -12.16 41.39 -15.76
C ARG A 5 -11.75 40.03 -16.32
N ARG A 6 -10.45 39.70 -16.32
CA ARG A 6 -9.93 38.38 -16.72
C ARG A 6 -8.73 37.99 -15.85
N THR A 7 -8.95 37.86 -14.54
CA THR A 7 -7.92 37.35 -13.60
C THR A 7 -8.56 36.62 -12.39
N ALA A 8 -9.77 36.06 -12.51
CA ALA A 8 -10.47 35.43 -11.38
C ALA A 8 -10.53 33.89 -11.42
N ALA A 9 -10.31 33.26 -12.58
CA ALA A 9 -10.48 31.81 -12.72
C ALA A 9 -9.30 30.97 -12.17
N ALA A 10 -8.08 31.50 -12.21
CA ALA A 10 -6.89 30.78 -11.72
C ALA A 10 -6.81 30.72 -10.18
N GLY A 11 -7.37 31.71 -9.46
CA GLY A 11 -7.31 31.77 -8.00
C GLY A 11 -8.25 30.78 -7.29
N GLN A 12 -9.40 30.47 -7.91
CA GLN A 12 -10.40 29.55 -7.34
C GLN A 12 -9.97 28.08 -7.46
N ALA A 13 -9.27 27.73 -8.54
CA ALA A 13 -8.71 26.39 -8.70
C ALA A 13 -7.65 26.08 -7.63
N TRP A 14 -6.94 27.10 -7.12
CA TRP A 14 -5.92 26.86 -6.10
C TRP A 14 -6.51 26.56 -4.72
N GLN A 15 -7.64 27.20 -4.38
CA GLN A 15 -8.35 26.96 -3.11
C GLN A 15 -8.96 25.56 -3.05
N ILE A 16 -9.51 25.08 -4.17
CA ILE A 16 -10.09 23.73 -4.27
C ILE A 16 -9.00 22.66 -4.10
N TYR A 17 -7.79 22.90 -4.63
CA TYR A 17 -6.68 21.95 -4.49
C TYR A 17 -6.10 21.91 -3.06
N SER A 18 -6.04 23.06 -2.37
CA SER A 18 -5.56 23.11 -0.98
C SER A 18 -6.51 22.44 0.02
N GLU A 19 -7.78 22.29 -0.34
CA GLU A 19 -8.80 21.62 0.47
C GLU A 19 -8.84 20.10 0.23
N THR A 20 -8.34 19.63 -0.92
CA THR A 20 -8.37 18.21 -1.33
C THR A 20 -7.05 17.46 -1.25
N LEU A 21 -5.96 18.11 -0.81
CA LEU A 21 -4.77 17.42 -0.31
C LEU A 21 -5.09 16.75 1.03
N GLN A 22 -5.81 15.64 0.97
CA GLN A 22 -6.28 14.81 2.09
C GLN A 22 -5.17 14.66 3.16
N PRO A 23 -5.30 15.30 4.34
CA PRO A 23 -4.28 15.25 5.40
C PRO A 23 -4.10 13.86 6.03
N ASP A 24 -4.97 12.90 5.69
CA ASP A 24 -5.04 11.60 6.36
C ASP A 24 -4.38 10.45 5.58
N VAL A 25 -3.73 10.71 4.44
CA VAL A 25 -3.00 9.64 3.74
C VAL A 25 -1.73 9.24 4.52
N PRO A 26 -1.52 7.94 4.79
CA PRO A 26 -0.32 7.49 5.49
C PRO A 26 0.93 7.82 4.70
N GLY A 27 1.89 8.47 5.35
CA GLY A 27 3.17 8.79 4.74
C GLY A 27 3.99 7.53 4.42
N PHE A 28 4.94 7.62 3.49
CA PHE A 28 5.78 6.48 3.11
C PHE A 28 6.49 5.83 4.32
N TRP A 29 7.09 6.64 5.19
CA TRP A 29 7.76 6.16 6.41
C TRP A 29 6.83 5.49 7.40
N GLU A 30 5.60 5.97 7.48
CA GLU A 30 4.59 5.39 8.36
C GLU A 30 4.15 4.02 7.85
N ARG A 31 3.90 3.90 6.54
CA ARG A 31 3.63 2.61 5.86
C ARG A 31 4.76 1.62 6.13
N PHE A 32 6.01 2.04 5.95
CA PHE A 32 7.18 1.19 6.19
C PHE A 32 7.23 0.67 7.64
N ARG A 33 7.05 1.55 8.64
CA ARG A 33 6.99 1.15 10.06
C ARG A 33 5.75 0.33 10.41
N ALA A 34 4.69 0.41 9.60
CA ALA A 34 3.47 -0.34 9.80
C ALA A 34 3.56 -1.79 9.32
N VAL A 35 4.43 -2.10 8.35
CA VAL A 35 4.60 -3.45 7.80
C VAL A 35 4.69 -4.56 8.87
N PRO A 36 5.63 -4.53 9.84
CA PRO A 36 5.72 -5.63 10.82
C PRO A 36 4.47 -5.77 11.69
N ARG A 37 3.80 -4.65 12.00
CA ARG A 37 2.56 -4.64 12.80
C ARG A 37 1.37 -5.15 11.99
N MET A 38 1.30 -4.80 10.71
CA MET A 38 0.34 -5.33 9.75
C MET A 38 0.47 -6.86 9.65
N LEU A 39 1.68 -7.36 9.38
CA LEU A 39 1.93 -8.81 9.25
C LEU A 39 1.50 -9.55 10.52
N LYS A 40 1.88 -9.04 11.70
CA LYS A 40 1.47 -9.59 12.99
C LYS A 40 -0.06 -9.57 13.19
N SER A 41 -0.73 -8.53 12.74
CA SER A 41 -2.19 -8.38 12.84
C SER A 41 -2.93 -9.36 11.92
N VAL A 42 -2.43 -9.58 10.70
CA VAL A 42 -2.95 -10.59 9.75
C VAL A 42 -2.76 -11.99 10.32
N LEU A 43 -1.56 -12.32 10.81
CA LEU A 43 -1.25 -13.62 11.41
C LEU A 43 -2.12 -13.93 12.64
N ARG A 44 -2.53 -12.90 13.37
CA ARG A 44 -3.45 -13.02 14.52
C ARG A 44 -4.93 -13.00 14.13
N GLY A 45 -5.26 -12.85 12.84
CA GLY A 45 -6.63 -12.74 12.34
C GLY A 45 -7.35 -11.44 12.74
N GLN A 46 -6.63 -10.45 13.28
CA GLN A 46 -7.20 -9.17 13.73
C GLN A 46 -7.46 -8.23 12.56
N TYR A 47 -6.58 -8.26 11.55
CA TYR A 47 -6.74 -7.51 10.31
C TYR A 47 -7.14 -8.44 9.18
N LYS A 48 -8.33 -8.21 8.61
CA LYS A 48 -8.90 -9.00 7.50
C LYS A 48 -8.76 -8.33 6.13
N GLY A 49 -8.08 -7.18 6.04
CA GLY A 49 -7.86 -6.46 4.78
C GLY A 49 -6.81 -7.09 3.87
N MET A 50 -6.16 -8.19 4.29
CA MET A 50 -5.21 -8.95 3.49
C MET A 50 -5.51 -10.44 3.61
N SER A 51 -5.55 -11.14 2.47
CA SER A 51 -5.72 -12.60 2.44
C SER A 51 -4.43 -13.31 2.88
N PHE A 52 -4.56 -14.52 3.44
CA PHE A 52 -3.41 -15.38 3.75
C PHE A 52 -2.58 -15.74 2.52
N GLY A 53 -3.20 -15.84 1.33
CA GLY A 53 -2.49 -16.07 0.08
C GLY A 53 -1.58 -14.89 -0.29
N THR A 54 -2.09 -13.66 -0.17
CA THR A 54 -1.29 -12.43 -0.38
C THR A 54 -0.16 -12.33 0.63
N LEU A 55 -0.42 -12.66 1.90
CA LEU A 55 0.61 -12.72 2.94
C LEU A 55 1.70 -13.73 2.59
N GLY A 56 1.32 -14.92 2.11
CA GLY A 56 2.25 -15.96 1.65
C GLY A 56 3.12 -15.51 0.48
N LEU A 57 2.55 -14.82 -0.51
CA LEU A 57 3.30 -14.25 -1.64
C LEU A 57 4.30 -13.18 -1.20
N LEU A 58 3.90 -12.30 -0.28
CA LEU A 58 4.80 -11.30 0.30
C LEU A 58 5.93 -11.94 1.12
N ALA A 59 5.62 -12.99 1.88
CA ALA A 59 6.62 -13.74 2.64
C ALA A 59 7.61 -14.46 1.71
N LEU A 60 7.12 -15.13 0.66
CA LEU A 60 7.94 -15.80 -0.34
C LEU A 60 8.87 -14.80 -1.06
N GLY A 61 8.33 -13.65 -1.47
CA GLY A 61 9.11 -12.58 -2.08
C GLY A 61 10.17 -11.99 -1.14
N LEU A 62 9.87 -11.86 0.15
CA LEU A 62 10.85 -11.39 1.13
C LEU A 62 11.96 -12.42 1.37
N VAL A 63 11.62 -13.71 1.42
CA VAL A 63 12.60 -14.80 1.49
C VAL A 63 13.51 -14.79 0.27
N TYR A 64 12.96 -14.56 -0.93
CA TYR A 64 13.74 -14.40 -2.16
C TYR A 64 14.75 -13.24 -2.09
N ILE A 65 14.35 -12.10 -1.50
CA ILE A 65 15.24 -10.93 -1.32
C ILE A 65 16.32 -11.16 -0.25
N ILE A 66 15.98 -11.84 0.86
CA ILE A 66 16.90 -12.05 2.00
C ILE A 66 17.89 -13.18 1.74
N SER A 67 17.46 -14.24 1.03
CA SER A 67 18.33 -15.34 0.62
C SER A 67 18.25 -15.54 -0.89
N PRO A 68 18.95 -14.72 -1.69
CA PRO A 68 19.11 -14.95 -3.12
C PRO A 68 20.01 -16.16 -3.44
N ILE A 69 20.40 -16.99 -2.46
CA ILE A 69 21.56 -17.89 -2.56
C ILE A 69 21.23 -19.39 -2.44
N ASP A 70 20.15 -19.82 -1.77
CA ASP A 70 20.07 -21.23 -1.33
C ASP A 70 19.26 -22.20 -2.21
N ALA A 71 18.98 -21.85 -3.48
CA ALA A 71 18.23 -22.75 -4.39
C ALA A 71 18.77 -22.85 -5.83
N ILE A 72 19.93 -22.28 -6.13
CA ILE A 72 20.56 -22.43 -7.45
C ILE A 72 22.07 -22.70 -7.31
N PRO A 73 22.49 -23.87 -6.80
CA PRO A 73 23.65 -24.52 -7.36
C PRO A 73 23.18 -25.28 -8.62
N ASP A 74 23.64 -24.81 -9.77
CA ASP A 74 23.49 -25.36 -11.11
C ASP A 74 22.21 -25.06 -11.91
N VAL A 75 22.44 -24.74 -13.19
CA VAL A 75 21.55 -24.53 -14.35
C VAL A 75 20.71 -23.24 -14.43
N ILE A 76 21.27 -22.20 -15.08
CA ILE A 76 20.76 -21.56 -16.32
C ILE A 76 21.54 -20.24 -16.53
N PRO A 77 22.48 -20.14 -17.51
CA PRO A 77 23.36 -18.96 -17.61
C PRO A 77 22.77 -17.73 -18.35
N ILE A 78 21.62 -17.80 -19.04
CA ILE A 78 21.22 -16.74 -20.02
C ILE A 78 19.70 -16.46 -20.08
N ALA A 79 18.95 -16.59 -18.98
CA ALA A 79 17.56 -16.12 -18.93
C ALA A 79 17.23 -15.72 -17.49
N GLY A 80 16.98 -14.44 -17.18
CA GLY A 80 16.56 -14.12 -15.81
C GLY A 80 16.47 -12.66 -15.38
N ILE A 81 16.94 -11.68 -16.17
CA ILE A 81 17.01 -10.30 -15.65
C ILE A 81 15.65 -9.56 -15.73
N ALA A 82 14.78 -9.94 -16.67
CA ALA A 82 13.52 -9.24 -16.92
C ALA A 82 12.32 -9.72 -16.05
N ASP A 83 12.30 -10.98 -15.61
CA ASP A 83 11.13 -11.57 -14.91
C ASP A 83 11.10 -11.18 -13.41
N ASP A 84 12.27 -11.18 -12.76
CA ASP A 84 12.36 -10.99 -11.30
C ASP A 84 12.15 -9.54 -10.82
N THR A 85 12.58 -8.56 -11.62
CA THR A 85 12.47 -7.14 -11.23
C THR A 85 11.01 -6.68 -11.27
N GLY A 86 10.24 -7.14 -12.25
CA GLY A 86 8.81 -6.86 -12.35
C GLY A 86 8.04 -7.44 -11.16
N LEU A 87 8.36 -8.69 -10.79
CA LEU A 87 7.80 -9.34 -9.62
C LEU A 87 8.14 -8.58 -8.32
N ALA A 88 9.41 -8.19 -8.13
CA ALA A 88 9.84 -7.44 -6.95
C ALA A 88 9.16 -6.07 -6.84
N LEU A 89 9.05 -5.33 -7.95
CA LEU A 89 8.33 -4.05 -7.99
C LEU A 89 6.84 -4.23 -7.71
N TRP A 90 6.22 -5.26 -8.27
CA TRP A 90 4.82 -5.60 -8.00
C TRP A 90 4.60 -5.93 -6.53
N LEU A 91 5.44 -6.78 -5.93
CA LEU A 91 5.39 -7.11 -4.50
C LEU A 91 5.56 -5.87 -3.63
N ALA A 92 6.51 -5.00 -3.95
CA ALA A 92 6.73 -3.74 -3.24
C ALA A 92 5.51 -2.82 -3.33
N ALA A 93 4.89 -2.70 -4.51
CA ALA A 93 3.68 -1.90 -4.70
C ALA A 93 2.50 -2.44 -3.90
N VAL A 94 2.29 -3.77 -3.91
CA VAL A 94 1.26 -4.43 -3.10
C VAL A 94 1.51 -4.17 -1.61
N LEU A 95 2.76 -4.34 -1.14
CA LEU A 95 3.13 -4.15 0.26
C LEU A 95 2.88 -2.70 0.72
N VAL A 96 3.32 -1.71 -0.06
CA VAL A 96 3.16 -0.28 0.26
C VAL A 96 1.68 0.12 0.28
N ARG A 97 0.89 -0.41 -0.66
CA ARG A 97 -0.56 -0.19 -0.70
C ARG A 97 -1.22 -0.76 0.55
N SER A 98 -1.01 -2.06 0.82
CA SER A 98 -1.60 -2.74 1.97
C SER A 98 -1.18 -2.15 3.31
N ALA A 99 0.07 -1.70 3.44
CA ALA A 99 0.53 -1.01 4.64
C ALA A 99 -0.19 0.31 4.87
N GLY A 100 -0.58 1.03 3.80
CA GLY A 100 -1.43 2.22 3.93
C GLY A 100 -2.83 1.86 4.39
N ASP A 101 -3.46 0.88 3.75
CA ASP A 101 -4.79 0.41 4.11
C ASP A 101 -4.83 -0.04 5.59
N PHE A 102 -3.77 -0.70 6.05
CA PHE A 102 -3.59 -1.08 7.44
C PHE A 102 -3.47 0.12 8.39
N VAL A 103 -2.67 1.14 8.05
CA VAL A 103 -2.56 2.35 8.88
C VAL A 103 -3.91 3.06 8.99
N MET A 104 -4.66 3.17 7.89
CA MET A 104 -6.01 3.75 7.91
C MET A 104 -6.96 2.94 8.80
N TRP A 105 -6.89 1.61 8.73
CA TRP A 105 -7.66 0.74 9.61
C TRP A 105 -7.26 0.90 11.09
N GLU A 106 -5.98 1.09 11.40
CA GLU A 106 -5.55 1.36 12.77
C GLU A 106 -6.03 2.71 13.29
N ARG A 107 -5.95 3.76 12.45
CA ARG A 107 -6.40 5.12 12.79
C ARG A 107 -7.91 5.19 13.02
N SER A 108 -8.68 4.39 12.31
CA SER A 108 -10.15 4.29 12.48
C SER A 108 -10.59 3.46 13.71
N GLY A 109 -9.66 3.07 14.58
CA GLY A 109 -9.99 2.35 15.82
C GLY A 109 -10.14 0.83 15.64
N ARG A 110 -9.57 0.27 14.56
CA ARG A 110 -9.58 -1.18 14.26
C ARG A 110 -10.99 -1.75 14.17
N PRO A 111 -11.85 -1.19 13.30
CA PRO A 111 -13.20 -1.69 13.14
C PRO A 111 -13.14 -3.18 12.82
N THR A 112 -13.79 -3.98 13.67
CA THR A 112 -14.03 -5.38 13.39
C THR A 112 -15.28 -5.39 12.55
N VAL A 113 -15.18 -5.75 11.27
CA VAL A 113 -16.37 -5.88 10.41
C VAL A 113 -17.26 -6.96 11.03
N ILE A 114 -18.29 -6.53 11.76
CA ILE A 114 -19.38 -7.38 12.22
C ILE A 114 -20.37 -7.41 11.05
N VAL A 115 -20.34 -8.50 10.30
CA VAL A 115 -21.35 -8.77 9.27
C VAL A 115 -22.67 -9.00 10.00
N GLY A 116 -23.60 -8.01 9.99
CA GLY A 116 -24.95 -8.24 10.49
C GLY A 116 -25.74 -7.05 11.04
N GLU A 117 -25.22 -5.83 11.14
CA GLU A 117 -26.02 -4.71 11.69
C GLU A 117 -26.73 -3.95 10.55
N PRO A 118 -28.08 -3.94 10.50
CA PRO A 118 -28.82 -3.07 9.61
C PRO A 118 -28.55 -1.63 10.01
N ILE A 119 -28.20 -0.80 9.03
CA ILE A 119 -28.25 0.64 9.15
C ILE A 119 -29.72 1.06 9.12
N ASP A 120 -30.30 1.27 10.30
CA ASP A 120 -31.61 1.93 10.46
C ASP A 120 -31.49 3.45 10.26
#